data_AF-A0A6P4AXQ9-F1
#
_entry.id   AF-A0A6P4AXQ9-F1
#
_cell.length_a   1.000
_cell.length_b   1.000
_cell.length_c   1.000
_cell.angle_alpha   90.00
_cell.angle_beta   90.00
_cell.angle_gamma   90.00
#
_symmetry.space_group_name_H-M   'P 1'
#
loop_
_entity.id
_entity.type
_entity.pdbx_description
1 polymer ?
#
loop_
_entity_poly.entity_id
_entity_poly.type
_entity_poly.pdbx_seq_one_letter_code
_entity_poly.pdbx_strand_id
1 'polypeptide(L)'
;MELTVSHIVSLGGGDVPTSTMQSFFHDDKTVEDLESKSLLSIAMTELVDGIFIACSMSHIVADGNSFWHFFNMWSEVFQQQMQVDSSNNDIGCMKISCPPILKRWFPDGHDPPMLNVPFTPQK
;
A
#
# COMPACT_ATOMS: atom_id res chain seq x y z
N MET A 1 6.15 -1.63 -26.19
CA MET A 1 4.81 -2.24 -26.35
C MET A 1 3.84 -1.31 -25.65
N GLU A 2 2.86 -0.78 -26.36
CA GLU A 2 1.81 0.05 -25.77
C GLU A 2 0.83 -0.87 -25.02
N LEU A 3 0.77 -0.73 -23.70
CA LEU A 3 -0.15 -1.51 -22.86
C LEU A 3 -1.48 -0.75 -22.74
N THR A 4 -2.58 -1.49 -22.81
CA THR A 4 -3.95 -0.97 -22.68
C THR A 4 -4.63 -1.70 -21.54
N VAL A 5 -5.73 -1.15 -21.00
CA VAL A 5 -6.54 -1.79 -19.97
C VAL A 5 -7.03 -3.16 -20.45
N SER A 6 -7.39 -3.28 -21.73
CA SER A 6 -7.84 -4.55 -22.30
C SER A 6 -6.76 -5.63 -22.27
N HIS A 7 -5.47 -5.28 -22.40
CA HIS A 7 -4.36 -6.22 -22.28
C HIS A 7 -4.19 -6.76 -20.86
N ILE A 8 -4.66 -6.02 -19.84
CA ILE A 8 -4.62 -6.44 -18.44
C ILE A 8 -5.88 -7.22 -18.05
N VAL A 9 -7.05 -6.75 -18.49
CA VAL A 9 -8.36 -7.24 -18.00
C VAL A 9 -8.98 -8.31 -18.90
N SER A 10 -8.63 -8.38 -20.19
CA SER A 10 -9.18 -9.38 -21.13
C SER A 10 -8.53 -10.75 -20.91
N LEU A 11 -8.86 -11.38 -19.79
CA LEU A 11 -8.67 -12.80 -19.51
C LEU A 11 -9.64 -13.65 -20.33
N GLY A 12 -9.59 -13.49 -21.66
CA GLY A 12 -10.44 -14.18 -22.64
C GLY A 12 -9.83 -15.45 -23.23
N GLY A 13 -8.92 -16.13 -22.52
CA GLY A 13 -8.41 -17.45 -22.92
C GLY A 13 -6.90 -17.68 -22.90
N GLY A 14 -6.10 -16.71 -22.43
CA GLY A 14 -4.66 -16.90 -22.21
C GLY A 14 -4.22 -16.15 -20.96
N ASP A 15 -3.43 -16.81 -20.11
CA ASP A 15 -2.81 -16.17 -18.95
C ASP A 15 -1.99 -14.96 -19.40
N VAL A 16 -2.12 -13.84 -18.68
CA VAL A 16 -1.20 -12.71 -18.82
C VAL A 16 0.21 -13.26 -18.58
N PRO A 17 1.19 -13.03 -19.47
CA PRO A 17 2.54 -13.55 -19.27
C PRO A 17 3.04 -13.17 -17.89
N THR A 18 3.50 -14.16 -17.11
CA THR A 18 3.95 -13.96 -15.71
C THR A 18 5.01 -12.87 -15.62
N SER A 19 5.84 -12.72 -16.65
CA SER A 19 6.85 -11.66 -16.76
C SER A 19 6.24 -10.25 -16.81
N THR A 20 5.09 -10.06 -17.46
CA THR A 20 4.36 -8.79 -17.48
C THR A 20 3.80 -8.48 -16.10
N MET A 21 3.18 -9.45 -15.43
CA MET A 21 2.67 -9.28 -14.07
C MET A 21 3.80 -8.97 -13.07
N GLN A 22 4.90 -9.72 -13.12
CA GLN A 22 6.06 -9.50 -12.26
C GLN A 22 6.72 -8.13 -12.49
N SER A 23 6.70 -7.59 -13.71
CA SER A 23 7.26 -6.27 -13.98
C SER A 23 6.55 -5.13 -13.23
N PHE A 24 5.28 -5.35 -12.82
CA PHE A 24 4.54 -4.37 -12.03
C PHE A 24 4.86 -4.43 -10.53
N PHE A 25 5.50 -5.50 -10.06
CA PHE A 25 5.85 -5.68 -8.67
C PHE A 25 7.37 -5.58 -8.51
N HIS A 26 7.83 -4.45 -8.00
CA HIS A 26 9.26 -4.21 -7.72
C HIS A 26 9.85 -5.18 -6.69
N ASP A 27 9.01 -5.87 -5.91
CA ASP A 27 9.40 -6.71 -4.76
C ASP A 27 8.70 -8.09 -4.83
N ASP A 28 8.83 -8.78 -5.96
CA ASP A 28 8.49 -10.20 -6.05
C ASP A 28 9.74 -11.04 -5.81
N LYS A 29 9.97 -11.42 -4.53
CA LYS A 29 10.62 -12.67 -4.09
C LYS A 29 10.87 -12.67 -2.58
N THR A 30 10.40 -13.74 -1.93
CA THR A 30 10.86 -14.34 -0.66
C THR A 30 11.07 -13.43 0.58
N VAL A 31 10.38 -13.82 1.66
CA VAL A 31 10.30 -13.20 3.00
C VAL A 31 11.59 -13.36 3.83
N GLU A 32 12.73 -13.60 3.19
CA GLU A 32 13.96 -14.00 3.87
C GLU A 32 14.81 -12.82 4.35
N ASP A 33 14.51 -11.59 3.93
CA ASP A 33 15.23 -10.40 4.36
C ASP A 33 14.29 -9.20 4.55
N LEU A 34 13.85 -9.00 5.79
CA LEU A 34 12.95 -7.91 6.20
C LEU A 34 13.70 -6.57 6.34
N GLU A 35 15.03 -6.59 6.46
CA GLU A 35 15.85 -5.41 6.71
C GLU A 35 16.05 -4.55 5.45
N SER A 36 15.96 -5.17 4.26
CA SER A 36 16.25 -4.52 2.97
C SER A 36 15.05 -4.40 2.02
N LYS A 37 13.88 -4.97 2.35
CA LYS A 37 12.71 -5.06 1.46
C LYS A 37 11.52 -4.23 1.90
N SER A 38 10.75 -3.73 0.94
CA SER A 38 9.54 -2.97 1.26
C SER A 38 8.41 -3.88 1.74
N LEU A 39 7.84 -3.57 2.90
CA LEU A 39 6.67 -4.27 3.45
C LEU A 39 5.36 -3.98 2.72
N LEU A 40 5.32 -2.85 2.02
CA LEU A 40 4.24 -2.38 1.16
C LEU A 40 4.87 -1.67 -0.05
N SER A 41 4.58 -2.13 -1.25
CA SER A 41 5.02 -1.50 -2.50
C SER A 41 3.80 -1.13 -3.33
N ILE A 42 3.77 0.11 -3.82
CA ILE A 42 2.72 0.61 -4.70
C ILE A 42 3.42 1.15 -5.94
N ALA A 43 3.08 0.58 -7.10
CA ALA A 43 3.58 1.01 -8.39
C ALA A 43 2.42 1.51 -9.26
N MET A 44 2.69 2.55 -10.02
CA MET A 44 1.73 3.15 -10.95
C MET A 44 2.27 3.00 -12.36
N THR A 45 1.46 2.45 -13.25
CA THR A 45 1.79 2.32 -14.67
C THR A 45 0.75 3.06 -15.48
N GLU A 46 1.21 4.01 -16.29
CA GLU A 46 0.38 4.68 -17.29
C GLU A 46 0.17 3.72 -18.48
N LEU A 47 -1.10 3.51 -18.83
CA LEU A 47 -1.52 2.77 -20.01
C LEU A 47 -2.02 3.77 -21.05
N VAL A 48 -2.12 3.35 -22.31
CA VAL A 48 -2.61 4.22 -23.39
C VAL A 48 -4.03 4.75 -23.10
N ASP A 49 -4.85 3.95 -22.44
CA ASP A 49 -6.27 4.21 -22.18
C ASP A 49 -6.63 4.16 -20.69
N GLY A 50 -5.64 4.24 -19.79
CA GLY A 50 -5.91 4.19 -18.35
C GLY A 50 -4.68 4.21 -17.46
N ILE A 51 -4.91 3.95 -16.18
CA ILE A 51 -3.85 3.84 -15.17
C ILE A 51 -4.01 2.47 -14.50
N PHE A 52 -2.89 1.77 -14.35
CA PHE A 52 -2.80 0.56 -13.54
C PHE A 52 -2.06 0.86 -12.24
N ILE A 53 -2.68 0.55 -11.11
CA ILE A 53 -2.07 0.66 -9.78
C ILE A 53 -1.82 -0.75 -9.28
N ALA A 54 -0.55 -1.13 -9.17
CA ALA A 54 -0.12 -2.42 -8.64
C ALA A 54 0.26 -2.24 -7.17
N CYS A 55 -0.28 -3.08 -6.30
CA CYS A 55 0.04 -3.07 -4.87
C CYS A 55 0.52 -4.46 -4.43
N SER A 56 1.64 -4.49 -3.70
CA SER A 56 2.14 -5.68 -3.02
C SER A 56 2.32 -5.36 -1.55
N MET A 57 1.89 -6.26 -0.66
CA MET A 57 1.99 -6.07 0.78
C MET A 57 2.32 -7.41 1.46
N SER A 58 3.25 -7.39 2.40
CA SER A 58 3.58 -8.56 3.20
C SER A 58 2.43 -8.92 4.14
N HIS A 59 1.99 -10.18 4.10
CA HIS A 59 0.94 -10.71 4.98
C HIS A 59 1.37 -10.78 6.46
N ILE A 60 2.67 -10.56 6.77
CA ILE A 60 3.16 -10.40 8.15
C ILE A 60 2.64 -9.10 8.78
N VAL A 61 2.42 -8.07 7.96
CA VAL A 61 2.07 -6.72 8.43
C VAL A 61 0.57 -6.52 8.52
N ALA A 62 -0.17 -7.09 7.57
CA ALA A 62 -1.60 -6.84 7.45
C ALA A 62 -2.30 -7.96 6.66
N ASP A 63 -3.60 -8.12 6.93
CA ASP A 63 -4.52 -8.96 6.16
C ASP A 63 -5.20 -8.14 5.04
N GLY A 64 -6.06 -8.80 4.25
CA GLY A 64 -6.78 -8.13 3.17
C GLY A 64 -7.69 -6.99 3.62
N ASN A 65 -8.30 -7.10 4.81
CA ASN A 65 -9.19 -6.06 5.35
C ASN A 65 -8.42 -4.80 5.74
N SER A 66 -7.32 -4.97 6.45
CA SER A 66 -6.43 -3.88 6.85
C SER A 66 -5.75 -3.22 5.64
N PHE A 67 -5.41 -3.98 4.60
CA PHE A 67 -4.98 -3.42 3.32
C PHE A 67 -6.05 -2.52 2.69
N TRP A 68 -7.30 -3.01 2.58
CA TRP A 68 -8.39 -2.24 2.00
C TRP A 68 -8.70 -0.98 2.82
N HIS A 69 -8.62 -1.09 4.13
CA HIS A 69 -8.77 0.05 5.04
C HIS A 69 -7.72 1.12 4.77
N PHE A 70 -6.43 0.73 4.68
CA PHE A 70 -5.35 1.62 4.30
C PHE A 70 -5.61 2.27 2.93
N PHE A 71 -6.02 1.50 1.92
CA PHE A 71 -6.24 2.00 0.57
C PHE A 71 -7.37 3.03 0.50
N ASN A 72 -8.46 2.84 1.24
CA ASN A 72 -9.55 3.81 1.34
C ASN A 72 -9.09 5.12 2.00
N MET A 73 -8.39 5.01 3.13
CA MET A 73 -7.84 6.19 3.81
C MET A 73 -6.88 6.97 2.91
N TRP A 74 -6.01 6.24 2.19
CA TRP A 74 -5.10 6.81 1.23
C TRP A 74 -5.86 7.57 0.13
N SER A 75 -6.93 7.00 -0.42
CA SER A 75 -7.80 7.68 -1.39
C SER A 75 -8.42 8.97 -0.82
N GLU A 76 -8.94 8.94 0.40
CA GLU A 76 -9.54 10.11 1.07
C GLU A 76 -8.55 11.27 1.20
N VAL A 77 -7.29 10.99 1.55
CA VAL A 77 -6.24 12.00 1.65
C VAL A 77 -6.02 12.71 0.32
N PHE A 78 -5.92 11.98 -0.78
CA PHE A 78 -5.72 12.57 -2.11
C PHE A 78 -6.93 13.37 -2.58
N GLN A 79 -8.14 12.87 -2.33
CA GLN A 79 -9.38 13.59 -2.67
C GLN A 79 -9.50 14.92 -1.92
N GLN A 80 -9.10 14.95 -0.65
CA GLN A 80 -9.14 16.17 0.16
C GLN A 80 -8.06 17.17 -0.27
N GLN A 81 -6.85 16.69 -0.60
CA GLN A 81 -5.79 17.55 -1.11
C GLN A 81 -6.22 18.32 -2.38
N MET A 82 -6.91 17.66 -3.31
CA MET A 82 -7.42 18.31 -4.53
C MET A 82 -8.48 19.40 -4.26
N GLN A 83 -9.21 19.31 -3.14
CA GLN A 83 -10.21 20.29 -2.75
C GLN A 83 -9.60 21.52 -2.08
N VAL A 84 -8.53 21.34 -1.30
CA VAL A 84 -7.79 22.43 -0.63
C VAL A 84 -7.14 23.36 -1.64
N ASP A 85 -6.56 22.84 -2.73
CA ASP A 85 -5.94 23.67 -3.78
C ASP A 85 -6.95 24.56 -4.53
N SER A 86 -8.26 24.29 -4.39
CA SER A 86 -9.35 25.07 -5.00
C SER A 86 -10.01 26.08 -4.07
N SER A 87 -9.77 26.01 -2.76
CA SER A 87 -10.34 26.94 -1.78
C SER A 87 -9.27 27.36 -0.78
N ASN A 88 -8.92 28.66 -0.76
CA ASN A 88 -8.01 29.31 0.20
C ASN A 88 -8.54 29.30 1.66
N ASN A 89 -9.19 28.22 2.11
CA ASN A 89 -9.60 28.03 3.49
C ASN A 89 -8.67 27.01 4.13
N ASP A 90 -7.98 27.49 5.17
CA ASP A 90 -7.27 26.78 6.24
C ASP A 90 -6.94 25.30 6.01
N ILE A 91 -5.65 24.98 6.14
CA ILE A 91 -5.02 23.64 6.26
C ILE A 91 -5.49 22.94 7.57
N GLY A 92 -6.70 23.24 8.04
CA GLY A 92 -7.31 22.81 9.27
C GLY A 92 -7.92 21.42 9.13
N CYS A 93 -7.05 20.41 9.29
CA CYS A 93 -7.36 19.00 9.52
C CYS A 93 -7.98 18.28 8.31
N MET A 94 -7.13 17.59 7.54
CA MET A 94 -7.56 16.44 6.75
C MET A 94 -8.35 15.50 7.66
N LYS A 95 -9.66 15.35 7.40
CA LYS A 95 -10.55 14.50 8.19
C LYS A 95 -10.65 13.16 7.49
N ILE A 96 -9.80 12.22 7.88
CA ILE A 96 -9.92 10.84 7.43
C ILE A 96 -11.09 10.20 8.19
N SER A 97 -12.00 9.55 7.48
CA SER A 97 -13.24 8.99 8.03
C SER A 97 -12.99 7.92 9.09
N CYS A 98 -11.90 7.18 8.95
CA CYS A 98 -11.44 6.17 9.91
C CYS A 98 -9.92 6.29 10.12
N PRO A 99 -9.46 7.09 11.09
CA PRO A 99 -8.03 7.26 11.33
C PRO A 99 -7.41 5.99 11.96
N PRO A 100 -6.12 5.73 11.73
CA PRO A 100 -5.45 4.56 12.28
C PRO A 100 -5.24 4.75 13.79
N ILE A 101 -5.35 3.67 14.56
CA ILE A 101 -5.05 3.70 15.99
C ILE A 101 -3.53 3.64 16.16
N LEU A 102 -2.89 4.82 16.24
CA LEU A 102 -1.43 4.92 16.42
C LEU A 102 -0.98 4.63 17.85
N LYS A 103 -1.89 4.80 18.82
CA LYS A 103 -1.59 4.49 20.22
C LYS A 103 -1.71 2.99 20.43
N ARG A 104 -0.58 2.35 20.74
CA ARG A 104 -0.57 0.94 21.13
C ARG A 104 -1.44 0.77 22.37
N TRP A 105 -2.40 -0.14 22.29
CA TRP A 105 -3.26 -0.46 23.41
C TRP A 105 -2.52 -1.36 24.41
N PHE A 106 -2.63 -1.04 25.69
CA PHE A 106 -2.11 -1.84 26.81
C PHE A 106 -3.22 -2.02 27.85
N PRO A 107 -3.33 -3.20 28.49
CA PRO A 107 -4.24 -3.39 29.62
C PRO A 107 -3.97 -2.41 30.76
N ASP A 108 -5.03 -2.01 31.46
CA ASP A 108 -4.91 -1.06 32.58
C ASP A 108 -3.98 -1.60 33.69
N GLY A 109 -3.09 -0.73 34.19
CA GLY A 109 -2.14 -1.05 35.24
C GLY A 109 -0.92 -1.85 34.78
N HIS A 110 -0.67 -1.96 33.47
CA HIS A 110 0.56 -2.55 32.92
C HIS A 110 1.33 -1.49 32.14
N ASP A 111 2.64 -1.37 32.41
CA ASP A 111 3.52 -0.56 31.59
C ASP A 111 3.63 -1.16 30.18
N PRO A 112 3.83 -0.34 29.14
CA PRO A 112 4.13 -0.82 27.80
C PRO A 112 5.27 -1.87 27.89
N PRO A 113 5.07 -3.13 27.45
CA PRO A 113 6.18 -4.07 27.37
C PRO A 113 7.25 -3.45 26.47
N MET A 114 8.49 -3.41 26.97
CA MET A 114 9.63 -3.03 26.14
C MET A 114 9.75 -4.05 25.01
N LEU A 115 9.26 -3.69 23.82
CA LEU A 115 9.36 -4.53 22.65
C LEU A 115 10.81 -4.47 22.16
N ASN A 116 11.67 -5.32 22.72
CA ASN A 116 12.96 -5.63 22.12
C ASN A 116 12.70 -6.45 20.87
N VAL A 117 12.51 -5.77 19.74
CA VAL A 117 12.61 -6.38 18.42
C VAL A 117 14.05 -6.90 18.28
N PRO A 118 14.27 -8.21 18.10
CA PRO A 118 15.61 -8.76 17.95
C PRO A 118 16.13 -8.41 16.56
N PHE A 119 16.56 -7.15 16.37
CA PHE A 119 17.38 -6.80 15.24
C PHE A 119 18.80 -7.30 15.53
N THR A 120 19.13 -8.44 14.94
CA THR A 120 20.53 -8.85 14.78
C THR A 120 20.98 -8.31 13.43
N PRO A 121 21.84 -7.28 13.38
CA PRO A 121 22.39 -6.83 12.10
C PRO A 121 23.15 -8.01 11.48
N GLN A 122 22.74 -8.42 10.27
CA GLN A 122 23.50 -9.40 9.52
C GLN A 122 24.83 -8.76 9.09
N LYS A 123 25.94 -9.46 9.37
CA LYS A 123 27.32 -9.01 9.15
C LYS A 123 27.78 -9.27 7.73
#